data_AF-A0A9P9F482-F1
#
_entry.id   AF-A0A9P9F482-F1
#
_cell.length_a   1.000
_cell.length_b   1.000
_cell.length_c   1.000
_cell.angle_alpha   90.00
_cell.angle_beta   90.00
_cell.angle_gamma   90.00
#
_symmetry.space_group_name_H-M   'P 1'
#
loop_
_entity.id
_entity.type
_entity.pdbx_description
1 polymer ?
#
loop_
_entity_poly.entity_id
_entity_poly.type
_entity_poly.pdbx_seq_one_letter_code
_entity_poly.pdbx_strand_id
1 'polypeptide(L)'
;MHMLQPPYNANFLNAGIMAAPAGVTKDGYEVQFGTNHVGHALLLKFLTPLLVDTTIKCSSASAVRLAVLSSSAHKYSLPGGIDLSTLKRSAEDISAVYRYGQSKLANGVYARELSERYPQFAKVSVSP
;
A
#
# COMPACT_ATOMS: atom_id res chain seq x y z
N MET A 1 -23.35 -20.44 21.16
CA MET A 1 -23.44 -20.34 19.69
C MET A 1 -22.40 -19.31 19.24
N HIS A 2 -21.14 -19.72 19.07
CA HIS A 2 -20.12 -18.86 18.48
C HIS A 2 -20.40 -18.78 16.98
N MET A 3 -20.91 -17.65 16.50
CA MET A 3 -20.86 -17.36 15.07
C MET A 3 -19.38 -17.34 14.67
N LEU A 4 -18.95 -18.37 13.93
CA LEU A 4 -17.67 -18.37 13.26
C LEU A 4 -17.75 -17.29 12.18
N GLN A 5 -17.20 -16.11 12.47
CA GLN A 5 -16.99 -15.12 11.43
C GLN A 5 -16.12 -15.76 10.34
N PRO A 6 -16.46 -15.57 9.05
CA PRO A 6 -15.63 -16.11 7.98
C PRO A 6 -14.19 -15.56 8.12
N PRO A 7 -13.16 -16.40 7.88
CA PRO A 7 -11.77 -16.01 8.09
C PRO A 7 -11.42 -14.82 7.18
N TYR A 8 -10.81 -13.79 7.78
CA TYR A 8 -10.36 -12.61 7.04
C TYR A 8 -9.12 -12.98 6.20
N ASN A 9 -9.35 -13.24 4.92
CA ASN A 9 -8.41 -13.98 4.06
C ASN A 9 -7.98 -13.24 2.79
N ALA A 10 -8.61 -12.11 2.42
CA ALA A 10 -8.27 -11.37 1.21
C ALA A 10 -8.27 -9.85 1.46
N ASN A 11 -7.15 -9.20 1.12
CA ASN A 11 -6.92 -7.78 1.35
C ASN A 11 -6.49 -7.10 0.06
N PHE A 12 -7.26 -6.09 -0.37
CA PHE A 12 -6.99 -5.32 -1.57
C PHE A 12 -6.66 -3.87 -1.19
N LEU A 13 -5.38 -3.52 -1.22
CA LEU A 13 -4.89 -2.15 -1.05
C LEU A 13 -5.00 -1.41 -2.38
N ASN A 14 -6.25 -1.20 -2.80
CA ASN A 14 -6.64 -0.69 -4.12
C ASN A 14 -6.89 0.82 -4.14
N ALA A 15 -7.45 1.37 -3.05
CA ALA A 15 -7.90 2.76 -3.01
C ALA A 15 -6.77 3.73 -3.39
N GLY A 16 -7.08 4.73 -4.21
CA GLY A 16 -6.08 5.73 -4.55
C GLY A 16 -6.67 6.91 -5.30
N ILE A 17 -5.97 8.02 -5.18
CA ILE A 17 -6.22 9.26 -5.90
C ILE A 17 -5.08 9.50 -6.89
N MET A 18 -5.41 10.12 -8.02
CA MET A 18 -4.46 10.45 -9.08
C MET A 18 -4.72 11.87 -9.55
N ALA A 19 -3.65 12.60 -9.88
CA ALA A 19 -3.70 13.96 -10.42
C ALA A 19 -4.47 14.94 -9.51
N ALA A 20 -4.49 14.66 -8.20
CA ALA A 20 -5.11 15.55 -7.22
C ALA A 20 -4.32 16.87 -7.11
N PRO A 21 -5.01 18.00 -6.83
CA PRO A 21 -4.34 19.24 -6.46
C PRO A 21 -3.31 19.03 -5.36
N ALA A 22 -2.23 19.81 -5.38
CA ALA A 22 -1.22 19.75 -4.33
C ALA A 22 -1.85 20.04 -2.97
N GLY A 23 -1.43 19.31 -1.94
CA GLY A 23 -2.04 19.42 -0.63
C GLY A 23 -1.47 18.40 0.35
N VAL A 24 -1.94 18.48 1.59
CA VAL A 24 -1.54 17.56 2.65
C VAL A 24 -2.74 16.86 3.27
N THR A 25 -2.55 15.62 3.70
CA THR A 25 -3.51 14.91 4.55
C THR A 25 -3.61 15.58 5.93
N LYS A 26 -4.60 15.17 6.73
CA LYS A 26 -4.75 15.64 8.12
C LYS A 26 -3.50 15.39 8.97
N ASP A 27 -2.77 14.33 8.67
CA ASP A 27 -1.52 13.94 9.36
C ASP A 27 -0.26 14.58 8.73
N GLY A 28 -0.44 15.50 7.77
CA GLY A 28 0.63 16.27 7.15
C GLY A 28 1.49 15.48 6.14
N TYR A 29 0.93 14.47 5.48
CA TYR A 29 1.60 13.80 4.35
C TYR A 29 1.16 14.43 3.02
N GLU A 30 2.00 14.43 2.01
CA GLU A 30 1.59 14.77 0.63
C GLU A 30 0.34 13.95 0.26
N VAL A 31 -0.67 14.59 -0.31
CA VAL A 31 -2.02 14.02 -0.38
C VAL A 31 -2.11 12.71 -1.15
N GLN A 32 -1.39 12.55 -2.27
CA GLN A 32 -1.41 11.32 -3.06
C GLN A 32 -0.61 10.21 -2.39
N PHE A 33 0.57 10.52 -1.84
CA PHE A 33 1.40 9.56 -1.12
C PHE A 33 0.75 9.10 0.18
N GLY A 34 0.20 10.04 0.95
CA GLY A 34 -0.51 9.77 2.20
C GLY A 34 -1.71 8.84 1.97
N THR A 35 -2.50 9.11 0.93
CA THR A 35 -3.69 8.31 0.60
C THR A 35 -3.33 6.95 0.01
N ASN A 36 -2.48 6.92 -1.02
CA ASN A 36 -2.26 5.73 -1.83
C ASN A 36 -1.30 4.72 -1.18
N HIS A 37 -0.43 5.21 -0.28
CA HIS A 37 0.63 4.41 0.33
C HIS A 37 0.57 4.41 1.86
N VAL A 38 0.69 5.57 2.53
CA VAL A 38 0.82 5.62 4.00
C VAL A 38 -0.41 5.04 4.70
N GLY A 39 -1.62 5.44 4.26
CA GLY A 39 -2.87 4.92 4.80
C GLY A 39 -2.99 3.40 4.65
N HIS A 40 -2.64 2.87 3.47
CA HIS A 40 -2.63 1.43 3.21
C HIS A 40 -1.59 0.67 4.04
N ALA A 41 -0.36 1.20 4.16
CA ALA A 41 0.69 0.59 4.96
C ALA A 41 0.31 0.53 6.44
N LEU A 42 -0.31 1.59 6.95
CA LEU A 42 -0.79 1.64 8.33
C LEU A 42 -1.97 0.68 8.57
N LEU A 43 -2.95 0.66 7.66
CA LEU A 43 -4.07 -0.29 7.71
C LEU A 43 -3.56 -1.74 7.78
N LEU A 44 -2.64 -2.10 6.88
CA LEU A 44 -2.07 -3.45 6.85
C LEU A 44 -1.29 -3.75 8.13
N LYS A 45 -0.53 -2.78 8.67
CA LYS A 45 0.18 -2.95 9.94
C LYS A 45 -0.77 -3.31 11.08
N PHE A 46 -1.94 -2.66 11.16
CA PHE A 46 -2.94 -2.98 12.18
C PHE A 46 -3.64 -4.33 11.94
N LEU A 47 -3.85 -4.72 10.68
CA LEU A 47 -4.46 -6.00 10.35
C LEU A 47 -3.48 -7.18 10.46
N THR A 48 -2.17 -6.92 10.47
CA THR A 48 -1.13 -7.96 10.42
C THR A 48 -1.31 -9.04 11.50
N PRO A 49 -1.54 -8.73 12.79
CA PRO A 49 -1.72 -9.77 13.81
C PRO A 49 -2.90 -10.70 13.51
N LEU A 50 -4.03 -10.13 13.04
CA LEU A 50 -5.21 -10.89 12.65
C LEU A 50 -4.93 -11.78 11.43
N LEU A 51 -4.20 -11.26 10.43
CA LEU A 51 -3.83 -12.04 9.24
C LEU A 51 -2.91 -13.20 9.58
N VAL A 52 -1.93 -12.99 10.47
CA VAL A 52 -1.06 -14.07 10.95
C VAL A 52 -1.86 -15.13 11.68
N ASP A 53 -2.78 -14.74 12.58
CA ASP A 53 -3.67 -15.67 13.27
C ASP A 53 -4.53 -16.48 12.29
N THR A 54 -5.07 -15.86 11.24
CA THR A 54 -5.78 -16.57 10.16
C THR A 54 -4.89 -17.61 9.48
N THR A 55 -3.62 -17.31 9.21
CA THR A 55 -2.70 -18.30 8.60
C THR A 55 -2.43 -19.50 9.49
N ILE A 56 -2.48 -19.33 10.82
CA ILE A 56 -2.29 -20.43 11.78
C ILE A 56 -3.56 -21.30 11.86
N LYS A 57 -4.74 -20.67 11.83
CA LYS A 57 -6.04 -21.36 11.97
C LYS A 57 -6.49 -22.07 10.70
N CYS A 58 -6.07 -21.59 9.53
CA CYS A 58 -6.46 -22.17 8.26
C CYS A 58 -5.32 -23.04 7.69
N SER A 59 -5.49 -24.36 7.72
CA SER A 59 -4.51 -25.35 7.19
C SER A 59 -4.31 -25.32 5.66
N SER A 60 -4.76 -24.27 4.97
CA SER A 60 -4.68 -24.13 3.52
C SER A 60 -3.49 -23.26 3.13
N ALA A 61 -2.68 -23.73 2.18
CA ALA A 61 -1.73 -22.88 1.49
C ALA A 61 -2.47 -21.67 0.88
N SER A 62 -1.97 -20.46 1.09
CA SER A 62 -2.63 -19.20 0.68
C SER A 62 -3.87 -18.81 1.49
N ALA A 63 -3.94 -19.19 2.77
CA ALA A 63 -5.00 -18.77 3.71
C ALA A 63 -5.19 -17.24 3.79
N VAL A 64 -4.14 -16.46 3.51
CA VAL A 64 -4.22 -15.00 3.40
C VAL A 64 -3.66 -14.56 2.05
N ARG A 65 -4.42 -13.71 1.34
CA ARG A 65 -4.06 -13.09 0.07
C ARG A 65 -3.97 -11.58 0.22
N LEU A 66 -2.84 -11.01 -0.17
CA LEU A 66 -2.63 -9.57 -0.20
C LEU A 66 -2.40 -9.09 -1.64
N ALA A 67 -3.22 -8.14 -2.08
CA ALA A 67 -3.05 -7.44 -3.33
C ALA A 67 -2.72 -5.96 -3.07
N VAL A 68 -1.54 -5.51 -3.53
CA VAL A 68 -1.16 -4.09 -3.46
C VAL A 68 -1.23 -3.51 -4.86
N LEU A 69 -2.11 -2.52 -5.07
CA LEU A 69 -2.29 -1.93 -6.38
C LEU A 69 -1.23 -0.86 -6.66
N SER A 70 -0.35 -1.17 -7.61
CA SER A 70 0.57 -0.22 -8.22
C SER A 70 0.01 0.33 -9.54
N SER A 71 0.84 0.85 -10.42
CA SER A 71 0.49 1.35 -11.76
C SER A 71 1.76 1.48 -12.59
N SER A 72 1.65 1.35 -13.92
CA SER A 72 2.73 1.75 -14.85
C SER A 72 3.28 3.17 -14.60
N ALA A 73 2.52 4.03 -13.92
CA ALA A 73 2.96 5.36 -13.50
C ALA A 73 4.13 5.36 -12.49
N HIS A 74 4.51 4.23 -11.89
CA HIS A 74 5.75 4.14 -11.08
C HIS A 74 7.01 4.54 -11.87
N LYS A 75 6.97 4.42 -13.21
CA LYS A 75 8.01 4.86 -14.13
C LYS A 75 8.16 6.39 -14.20
N TYR A 76 7.11 7.12 -13.82
CA TYR A 76 7.12 8.58 -13.69
C TYR A 76 7.40 9.00 -12.24
N SER A 77 8.25 8.28 -11.53
CA SER A 77 8.79 8.73 -10.24
C SER A 77 9.90 9.77 -10.45
N LEU A 78 10.30 10.45 -9.37
CA LEU A 78 11.40 11.42 -9.43
C LEU A 78 12.72 10.70 -9.78
N PRO A 79 13.70 11.40 -10.39
CA PRO A 79 15.05 10.88 -10.51
C PRO A 79 15.58 10.46 -9.13
N GLY A 80 16.02 9.20 -8.99
CA GLY A 80 16.45 8.63 -7.70
C GLY A 80 15.35 7.91 -6.91
N GLY A 81 14.11 7.86 -7.40
CA GLY A 81 13.02 7.06 -6.84
C GLY A 81 12.06 7.85 -5.95
N ILE A 82 11.98 7.48 -4.67
CA ILE A 82 11.10 8.13 -3.68
C ILE A 82 11.93 9.17 -2.91
N ASP A 83 11.61 10.45 -3.07
CA ASP A 83 12.20 11.54 -2.32
C ASP A 83 11.41 11.80 -1.03
N LEU A 84 11.95 11.29 0.08
CA LEU A 84 11.34 11.40 1.40
C LEU A 84 11.17 12.85 1.87
N SER A 85 12.00 13.79 1.39
CA SER A 85 11.92 15.21 1.77
C SER A 85 10.63 15.88 1.26
N THR A 86 10.01 15.29 0.24
CA THR A 86 8.79 15.84 -0.40
C THR A 86 7.50 15.34 0.27
N LEU A 87 7.58 14.30 1.10
CA LEU A 87 6.41 13.56 1.56
C LEU A 87 5.68 14.20 2.74
N LYS A 88 6.27 15.20 3.41
CA LYS A 88 5.69 15.90 4.56
C LYS A 88 5.30 17.36 4.26
N ARG A 89 5.04 17.67 2.98
CA ARG A 89 4.59 18.98 2.50
C ARG A 89 3.66 18.83 1.29
N SER A 90 3.09 19.93 0.79
CA SER A 90 2.18 19.93 -0.36
C SER A 90 2.84 19.45 -1.67
N ALA A 91 4.16 19.68 -1.81
CA ALA A 91 4.94 19.37 -3.00
C ALA A 91 4.35 19.99 -4.29
N GLU A 92 3.87 21.23 -4.18
CA GLU A 92 3.27 22.00 -5.28
C GLU A 92 4.22 22.31 -6.44
N ASP A 93 5.52 22.37 -6.16
CA ASP A 93 6.63 22.47 -7.10
C ASP A 93 6.88 21.17 -7.90
N ILE A 94 6.23 20.07 -7.51
CA ILE A 94 6.34 18.77 -8.19
C ILE A 94 5.07 18.54 -9.00
N SER A 95 5.17 17.99 -10.21
CA SER A 95 3.96 17.69 -10.99
C SER A 95 3.09 16.64 -10.29
N ALA A 96 1.77 16.72 -10.46
CA ALA A 96 0.86 15.75 -9.84
C ALA A 96 1.12 14.31 -10.30
N VAL A 97 1.62 14.13 -11.53
CA VAL A 97 2.02 12.82 -12.07
C VAL A 97 3.26 12.29 -11.34
N TYR A 98 4.26 13.13 -11.06
CA TYR A 98 5.44 12.72 -10.29
C TYR A 98 5.09 12.36 -8.85
N ARG A 99 4.25 13.16 -8.18
CA ARG A 99 3.75 12.84 -6.83
C ARG A 99 3.01 11.49 -6.81
N TYR A 100 2.15 11.27 -7.80
CA TYR A 100 1.46 9.99 -7.96
C TYR A 100 2.43 8.83 -8.23
N GLY A 101 3.39 9.02 -9.13
CA GLY A 101 4.41 8.04 -9.48
C GLY A 101 5.24 7.59 -8.28
N GLN A 102 5.63 8.52 -7.40
CA GLN A 102 6.27 8.17 -6.12
C GLN A 102 5.39 7.26 -5.25
N SER A 103 4.09 7.54 -5.15
CA SER A 103 3.17 6.69 -4.38
C SER A 103 3.04 5.26 -4.94
N LYS A 104 3.08 5.11 -6.27
CA LYS A 104 2.98 3.81 -6.94
C LYS A 104 4.30 3.04 -6.92
N LEU A 105 5.43 3.74 -6.99
CA LEU A 105 6.74 3.16 -6.71
C LEU A 105 6.80 2.61 -5.27
N ALA A 106 6.33 3.39 -4.29
CA ALA A 106 6.27 2.97 -2.89
C ALA A 106 5.42 1.70 -2.69
N ASN A 107 4.28 1.60 -3.38
CA ASN A 107 3.46 0.38 -3.35
C ASN A 107 4.21 -0.86 -3.90
N GLY A 108 5.01 -0.70 -4.96
CA GLY A 108 5.84 -1.77 -5.50
C GLY A 108 6.92 -2.22 -4.53
N VAL A 109 7.67 -1.27 -3.95
CA VAL A 109 8.69 -1.54 -2.92
C VAL A 109 8.06 -2.22 -1.70
N TYR A 110 6.91 -1.74 -1.25
CA TYR A 110 6.22 -2.30 -0.10
C TYR A 110 5.71 -3.72 -0.34
N ALA A 111 5.16 -4.01 -1.54
CA ALA A 111 4.78 -5.37 -1.90
C ALA A 111 5.98 -6.33 -1.85
N ARG A 112 7.16 -5.89 -2.30
CA ARG A 112 8.41 -6.67 -2.18
C ARG A 112 8.80 -6.89 -0.73
N GLU A 113 8.84 -5.84 0.09
CA GLU A 113 9.18 -5.95 1.53
C GLU A 113 8.24 -6.88 2.28
N LEU A 114 6.94 -6.83 1.99
CA LEU A 114 5.95 -7.74 2.56
C LEU A 114 6.16 -9.18 2.11
N SER A 115 6.70 -9.38 0.91
CA SER A 115 7.03 -10.71 0.41
C SER A 115 8.11 -11.38 1.24
N GLU A 116 9.14 -10.62 1.62
CA GLU A 116 10.27 -11.06 2.43
C GLU A 116 9.88 -11.20 3.92
N ARG A 117 9.11 -10.24 4.47
CA ARG A 117 8.76 -10.24 5.91
C ARG A 117 7.67 -11.23 6.30
N TYR A 118 6.71 -11.51 5.42
CA TYR A 118 5.56 -12.36 5.73
C TYR A 118 5.43 -13.50 4.72
N PRO A 119 6.42 -14.41 4.58
CA PRO A 119 6.42 -15.48 3.58
C PRO A 119 5.13 -16.33 3.59
N GLN A 120 4.44 -16.42 4.72
CA GLN A 120 3.17 -17.13 4.90
C GLN A 120 1.95 -16.53 4.19
N PHE A 121 1.99 -15.27 3.74
CA PHE A 121 0.91 -14.68 2.93
C PHE A 121 1.13 -15.00 1.45
N ALA A 122 0.06 -15.37 0.73
CA ALA A 122 0.05 -15.34 -0.73
C ALA A 122 -0.06 -13.89 -1.19
N LYS A 123 0.82 -13.44 -2.09
CA LYS A 123 0.94 -12.01 -2.41
C LYS A 123 0.93 -11.82 -3.91
N VAL A 124 0.22 -10.80 -4.36
CA VAL A 124 0.21 -10.36 -5.75
C VAL A 124 0.39 -8.85 -5.77
N SER A 125 1.42 -8.36 -6.46
CA SER A 125 1.48 -6.97 -6.86
C SER A 125 0.77 -6.85 -8.20
N VAL A 126 -0.24 -5.97 -8.29
CA VAL A 126 -0.98 -5.74 -9.53
C VAL A 126 -0.61 -4.37 -10.05
N SER A 127 -0.05 -4.31 -11.25
CA SER A 127 0.24 -3.07 -11.97
C SER A 127 -0.52 -3.08 -13.29
N PRO A 128 -1.63 -2.35 -13.42
CA PRO A 128 -2.28 -2.14 -14.71
C PRO A 128 -1.48 -1.18 -15.61
#